data_AF-K1LCP0-F1
#
_entry.id   AF-K1LCP0-F1
#
_cell.length_a   1.000
_cell.length_b   1.000
_cell.length_c   1.000
_cell.angle_alpha   90.00
_cell.angle_beta   90.00
_cell.angle_gamma   90.00
#
_symmetry.space_group_name_H-M   'P 1'
#
loop_
_entity.id
_entity.type
_entity.pdbx_description
1 polymer ?
#
loop_
_entity_poly.entity_id
_entity_poly.type
_entity_poly.pdbx_seq_one_letter_code
_entity_poly.pdbx_strand_id
1 'polypeptide(L)'
;MRLIPKTQKTKVENPLEWIPVERIMEIGTTFMMDSLQKSHEIDRLDIRPDKGIIKIVFKYHFTEVQVDGYSGEILSVSQRNSDLIEKIHDGSILDFLLKSDSENSKLVYSTLTSLALIILGISGFYLWYNPKKIKSIKKRGYS
;
A
#
# COMPACT_ATOMS: atom_id res chain seq x y z
N MET A 1 7.46 13.41 0.02
CA MET A 1 6.44 12.45 0.54
C MET A 1 7.12 11.10 0.74
N ARG A 2 7.17 10.55 1.95
CA ARG A 2 7.76 9.20 2.16
C ARG A 2 6.68 8.14 1.88
N LEU A 3 7.06 7.08 1.18
CA LEU A 3 6.16 5.96 0.88
C LEU A 3 5.90 5.09 2.11
N ILE A 4 6.95 4.90 2.92
CA ILE A 4 6.92 4.14 4.16
C ILE A 4 7.45 5.04 5.30
N PRO A 5 6.76 5.09 6.46
CA PRO A 5 7.24 5.82 7.63
C PRO A 5 8.57 5.29 8.16
N LYS A 6 9.36 6.16 8.82
CA LYS A 6 10.59 5.73 9.49
C LYS A 6 10.21 4.78 10.63
N THR A 7 10.87 3.63 10.70
CA THR A 7 10.67 2.68 11.80
C THR A 7 11.43 3.17 13.02
N GLN A 8 10.73 3.30 14.15
CA GLN A 8 11.33 3.68 15.43
C GLN A 8 11.95 2.48 16.13
N LYS A 9 12.61 2.73 17.25
CA LYS A 9 13.10 1.71 18.17
C LYS A 9 12.50 1.97 19.54
N THR A 10 12.42 0.93 20.35
CA THR A 10 12.04 1.05 21.75
C THR A 10 12.94 2.07 22.46
N LYS A 11 12.34 2.83 23.38
CA LYS A 11 13.08 3.72 24.29
C LYS A 11 13.46 3.02 25.59
N VAL A 12 13.07 1.76 25.78
CA VAL A 12 13.35 0.98 26.98
C VAL A 12 14.74 0.34 26.85
N GLU A 13 15.65 0.72 27.74
CA GLU A 13 17.04 0.22 27.71
C GLU A 13 17.19 -1.20 28.25
N ASN A 14 16.37 -1.60 29.24
CA ASN A 14 16.35 -2.94 29.84
C ASN A 14 14.92 -3.50 29.87
N PRO A 15 14.42 -4.01 28.73
CA PRO A 15 13.09 -4.56 28.67
C PRO A 15 12.98 -5.87 29.47
N LEU A 16 11.91 -5.99 30.26
CA LEU A 16 11.57 -7.22 30.99
C LEU A 16 10.72 -8.14 30.10
N GLU A 17 9.44 -7.81 29.96
CA GLU A 17 8.48 -8.56 29.18
C GLU A 17 7.71 -7.61 28.26
N TRP A 18 7.29 -8.13 27.11
CA TRP A 18 6.40 -7.39 26.21
C TRP A 18 5.03 -7.22 26.87
N ILE A 19 4.41 -6.06 26.66
CA ILE A 19 3.01 -5.92 27.06
C ILE A 19 2.13 -6.80 26.17
N PRO A 20 1.01 -7.33 26.70
CA PRO A 20 0.11 -8.17 25.92
C PRO A 20 -0.39 -7.47 24.66
N VAL A 21 -0.57 -8.23 23.58
CA VAL A 21 -1.03 -7.70 22.29
C VAL A 21 -2.39 -7.01 22.44
N GLU A 22 -3.26 -7.54 23.30
CA GLU A 22 -4.56 -6.97 23.63
C GLU A 22 -4.44 -5.55 24.17
N ARG A 23 -3.46 -5.30 25.04
CA ARG A 23 -3.20 -3.97 25.59
C ARG A 23 -2.71 -3.00 24.51
N ILE A 24 -1.89 -3.48 23.57
CA ILE A 24 -1.41 -2.68 22.45
C ILE A 24 -2.55 -2.32 21.50
N MET A 25 -3.44 -3.26 21.22
CA MET A 25 -4.64 -3.01 20.43
C MET A 25 -5.52 -1.96 21.11
N GLU A 26 -5.75 -2.06 22.41
CA GLU A 26 -6.50 -1.08 23.20
C GLU A 26 -5.87 0.32 23.10
N ILE A 27 -4.56 0.44 23.32
CA ILE A 27 -3.83 1.72 23.17
C ILE A 27 -4.02 2.29 21.77
N GLY A 28 -3.90 1.46 20.75
CA GLY A 28 -4.07 1.87 19.35
C GLY A 28 -5.48 2.33 19.03
N THR A 29 -6.51 1.57 19.41
CA THR A 29 -7.90 1.89 19.11
C THR A 29 -8.37 3.12 19.88
N THR A 30 -8.03 3.24 21.16
CA THR A 30 -8.32 4.42 21.98
C THR A 30 -7.66 5.66 21.38
N PHE A 31 -6.38 5.59 21.01
CA PHE A 31 -5.70 6.72 20.38
C PHE A 31 -6.36 7.13 19.05
N MET A 32 -6.77 6.16 18.23
CA MET A 32 -7.46 6.45 16.97
C MET A 32 -8.82 7.12 17.16
N MET A 33 -9.60 6.68 18.16
CA MET A 33 -10.89 7.28 18.49
C MET A 33 -10.72 8.68 19.09
N ASP A 34 -9.92 8.80 20.14
CA ASP A 34 -9.88 10.00 20.99
C ASP A 34 -9.06 11.12 20.36
N SER A 35 -7.88 10.78 19.80
CA SER A 35 -6.93 11.79 19.29
C SER A 35 -7.13 12.10 17.80
N LEU A 36 -7.50 11.11 17.00
CA LEU A 36 -7.59 11.25 15.55
C LEU A 36 -9.02 11.23 14.99
N GLN A 37 -10.02 10.86 15.79
CA GLN A 37 -11.44 10.78 15.39
C GLN A 37 -11.63 10.01 14.07
N LYS A 38 -10.90 8.91 13.91
CA LYS A 38 -10.97 8.04 12.73
C LYS A 38 -11.43 6.64 13.13
N SER A 39 -11.78 5.82 12.13
CA SER A 39 -12.10 4.42 12.37
C SER A 39 -10.95 3.72 13.10
N HIS A 40 -11.29 2.88 14.07
CA HIS A 40 -10.36 2.12 14.89
C HIS A 40 -10.23 0.67 14.40
N GLU A 41 -10.83 0.31 13.26
CA GLU A 41 -10.72 -1.03 12.70
C GLU A 41 -9.27 -1.31 12.27
N ILE A 42 -8.64 -2.22 13.00
CA ILE A 42 -7.29 -2.69 12.73
C ILE A 42 -7.32 -3.63 11.52
N ASP A 43 -6.47 -3.34 10.54
CA ASP A 43 -6.21 -4.23 9.39
C ASP A 43 -5.23 -5.33 9.80
N ARG A 44 -4.10 -4.93 10.40
CA ARG A 44 -3.06 -5.85 10.86
C ARG A 44 -2.15 -5.25 11.91
N LEU A 45 -1.47 -6.13 12.64
CA LEU A 45 -0.38 -5.82 13.55
C LEU A 45 0.94 -6.37 12.97
N ASP A 46 1.96 -5.53 12.91
CA ASP A 46 3.30 -5.91 12.46
C ASP A 46 4.28 -5.78 13.64
N ILE A 47 4.67 -6.92 14.20
CA ILE A 47 5.58 -7.01 15.35
C ILE A 47 7.02 -6.97 14.86
N ARG A 48 7.84 -6.06 15.42
CA ARG A 48 9.25 -5.91 15.10
C ARG A 48 10.12 -6.17 16.34
N PRO A 49 10.40 -7.44 16.68
CA PRO A 49 11.16 -7.79 17.89
C PRO A 49 12.55 -7.16 17.93
N ASP A 50 13.23 -7.10 16.78
CA ASP A 50 14.56 -6.50 16.62
C ASP A 50 14.60 -4.98 16.89
N LYS A 51 13.43 -4.35 16.95
CA LYS A 51 13.25 -2.92 17.23
C LYS A 51 12.52 -2.68 18.55
N GLY A 52 11.91 -3.71 19.15
CA GLY A 52 11.11 -3.56 20.36
C GLY A 52 9.79 -2.79 20.15
N ILE A 53 9.21 -2.83 18.94
CA ILE A 53 8.00 -2.08 18.63
C ILE A 53 6.94 -2.94 17.93
N ILE A 54 5.70 -2.49 17.98
CA ILE A 54 4.58 -3.01 17.18
C ILE A 54 3.99 -1.89 16.35
N LYS A 55 3.71 -2.18 15.08
CA LYS A 55 3.03 -1.26 14.17
C LYS A 55 1.59 -1.70 13.99
N ILE A 56 0.67 -0.81 14.30
CA ILE A 56 -0.76 -0.98 14.13
C ILE A 56 -1.15 -0.30 12.83
N VAL A 57 -1.69 -1.06 11.87
CA VAL A 57 -2.17 -0.52 10.59
C VAL A 57 -3.68 -0.61 10.56
N PHE A 58 -4.34 0.49 10.17
CA PHE A 58 -5.79 0.62 10.17
C PHE A 58 -6.40 0.53 8.78
N LYS A 59 -7.57 -0.11 8.69
CA LYS A 59 -8.20 -0.57 7.44
C LYS A 59 -8.58 0.56 6.49
N TYR A 60 -9.17 1.65 6.98
CA TYR A 60 -9.85 2.63 6.11
C TYR A 60 -9.08 3.90 5.78
N HIS A 61 -7.92 4.13 6.39
CA HIS A 61 -7.21 5.40 6.22
C HIS A 61 -5.70 5.25 6.11
N PHE A 62 -5.20 4.00 6.02
CA PHE A 62 -3.78 3.70 5.82
C PHE A 62 -2.86 4.38 6.84
N THR A 63 -3.35 4.61 8.06
CA THR A 63 -2.52 5.16 9.13
C THR A 63 -1.80 4.02 9.81
N GLU A 64 -0.53 4.24 10.08
CA GLU A 64 0.30 3.43 10.95
C GLU A 64 0.51 4.15 12.27
N VAL A 65 0.28 3.45 13.36
CA VAL A 65 0.67 3.86 14.71
C VAL A 65 1.75 2.89 15.18
N GLN A 66 2.94 3.40 15.48
CA GLN A 66 4.02 2.62 16.05
C GLN A 66 3.98 2.77 17.57
N VAL A 67 3.90 1.65 18.27
CA VAL A 67 3.83 1.57 19.73
C VAL A 67 5.06 0.83 20.24
N ASP A 68 5.65 1.31 21.33
CA ASP A 68 6.70 0.62 22.05
C ASP A 68 6.15 -0.68 22.64
N GLY A 69 6.80 -1.80 22.33
CA GLY A 69 6.37 -3.14 22.72
C GLY A 69 6.47 -3.44 24.21
N TYR A 70 7.19 -2.60 24.96
CA TYR A 70 7.46 -2.79 26.39
C TYR A 70 6.76 -1.74 27.25
N SER A 71 6.76 -0.47 26.82
CA SER A 71 6.11 0.60 27.59
C SER A 71 4.68 0.90 27.17
N GLY A 72 4.28 0.53 25.94
CA GLY A 72 3.01 0.95 25.34
C GLY A 72 2.99 2.41 24.89
N GLU A 73 4.13 3.11 24.89
CA GLU A 73 4.21 4.50 24.42
C GLU A 73 4.00 4.56 22.90
N ILE A 74 3.22 5.53 22.42
CA ILE A 74 3.10 5.81 20.99
C ILE A 74 4.34 6.56 20.52
N LEU A 75 5.15 5.89 19.68
CA LEU A 75 6.42 6.41 19.19
C LEU A 75 6.28 7.20 17.89
N SER A 76 5.29 6.87 17.06
CA SER A 76 5.09 7.53 15.77
C SER A 76 3.68 7.30 15.23
N VAL A 77 3.15 8.30 14.54
CA VAL A 77 1.88 8.23 13.80
C VAL A 77 2.13 8.77 12.41
N SER A 78 1.80 8.00 11.37
CA SER A 78 2.08 8.40 9.98
C SER A 78 1.19 7.70 8.98
N GLN A 79 0.96 8.32 7.83
CA GLN A 79 0.22 7.71 6.75
C GLN A 79 1.14 6.85 5.86
N ARG A 80 0.69 5.65 5.51
CA ARG A 80 1.37 4.67 4.65
C ARG A 80 0.85 4.77 3.23
N ASN A 81 1.51 5.60 2.43
CA ASN A 81 1.15 5.76 1.02
C ASN A 81 1.46 4.49 0.19
N SER A 82 2.44 3.68 0.62
CA SER A 82 2.77 2.41 -0.03
C SER A 82 1.58 1.46 -0.08
N ASP A 83 0.80 1.38 1.00
CA ASP A 83 -0.34 0.45 1.09
C ASP A 83 -1.47 0.84 0.12
N LEU A 84 -1.65 2.15 -0.11
CA LEU A 84 -2.58 2.63 -1.14
C LEU A 84 -2.11 2.20 -2.55
N ILE A 85 -0.82 2.37 -2.85
CA ILE A 85 -0.24 2.00 -4.15
C ILE A 85 -0.34 0.48 -4.36
N GLU A 86 -0.08 -0.30 -3.32
CA GLU A 86 -0.23 -1.76 -3.34
C GLU A 86 -1.66 -2.16 -3.71
N LYS A 87 -2.67 -1.54 -3.07
CA LYS A 87 -4.08 -1.78 -3.40
C LYS A 87 -4.47 -1.39 -4.83
N ILE A 88 -3.86 -0.32 -5.36
CA ILE A 88 -4.07 0.06 -6.76
C ILE A 88 -3.45 -0.99 -7.68
N HIS A 89 -2.23 -1.43 -7.36
CA HIS A 89 -1.49 -2.37 -8.18
C HIS A 89 -2.14 -3.76 -8.23
N ASP A 90 -2.62 -4.27 -7.10
CA ASP A 90 -3.27 -5.58 -7.03
C ASP A 90 -4.76 -5.56 -7.42
N GLY A 91 -5.32 -4.37 -7.69
CA GLY A 91 -6.71 -4.15 -8.05
C GLY A 91 -7.70 -4.16 -6.89
N SER A 92 -7.26 -4.40 -5.65
CA SER A 92 -8.11 -4.38 -4.45
C SER A 92 -8.57 -2.98 -4.04
N ILE A 93 -8.10 -1.92 -4.72
CA ILE A 93 -8.61 -0.57 -4.55
C ILE A 93 -10.11 -0.47 -4.89
N LEU A 94 -10.59 -1.28 -5.84
CA LEU A 94 -12.01 -1.33 -6.19
C LEU A 94 -12.84 -1.92 -5.05
N ASP A 95 -12.39 -3.01 -4.45
CA ASP A 95 -13.02 -3.60 -3.25
C ASP A 95 -13.09 -2.58 -2.10
N PHE A 96 -11.98 -1.87 -1.89
CA PHE A 96 -11.86 -0.84 -0.87
C PHE A 96 -12.86 0.31 -1.09
N LEU A 97 -12.98 0.81 -2.32
CA LEU A 97 -13.88 1.92 -2.67
C LEU A 97 -15.36 1.51 -2.67
N LEU A 98 -15.66 0.30 -3.15
CA LEU A 98 -17.02 -0.22 -3.26
C LEU A 98 -17.52 -0.90 -1.97
N LYS A 99 -16.65 -1.04 -0.95
CA LYS A 99 -16.90 -1.81 0.28
C LYS A 99 -17.50 -3.19 -0.01
N SER A 100 -17.04 -3.81 -1.09
CA SER A 100 -17.54 -5.09 -1.57
C SER A 100 -16.39 -6.09 -1.48
N ASP A 101 -16.56 -7.18 -0.72
CA ASP A 101 -15.58 -8.28 -0.63
C ASP A 101 -15.67 -9.21 -1.87
N SER A 102 -15.98 -8.65 -3.04
CA SER A 102 -16.16 -9.43 -4.25
C SER A 102 -14.80 -9.74 -4.86
N GLU A 103 -14.34 -10.98 -4.74
CA GLU A 103 -13.11 -11.50 -5.39
C GLU A 103 -13.09 -11.24 -6.92
N ASN A 104 -14.27 -11.01 -7.51
CA ASN A 104 -14.48 -10.66 -8.91
C ASN A 104 -13.89 -9.30 -9.33
N SER A 105 -13.73 -8.33 -8.42
CA SER A 105 -13.24 -7.00 -8.79
C SER A 105 -11.78 -7.03 -9.28
N LYS A 106 -10.94 -7.86 -8.64
CA LYS A 106 -9.54 -8.09 -9.01
C LYS A 106 -9.41 -8.71 -10.39
N LEU A 107 -10.29 -9.67 -10.70
CA LEU A 107 -10.37 -10.30 -12.01
C LEU A 107 -10.74 -9.29 -13.09
N VAL A 108 -11.74 -8.44 -12.85
CA VAL A 108 -12.14 -7.38 -13.79
C VAL A 108 -11.00 -6.37 -13.99
N TYR A 109 -10.39 -5.91 -12.90
CA TYR A 109 -9.30 -4.94 -12.94
C TYR A 109 -8.07 -5.43 -13.72
N SER A 110 -7.60 -6.64 -13.41
CA SER A 110 -6.44 -7.24 -14.08
C SER A 110 -6.72 -7.56 -15.55
N THR A 111 -7.92 -8.04 -15.88
CA THR A 111 -8.33 -8.31 -17.27
C THR A 111 -8.37 -7.03 -18.10
N LEU A 112 -8.98 -5.96 -17.57
CA LEU A 112 -9.04 -4.68 -18.28
C LEU A 112 -7.65 -4.06 -18.45
N THR A 113 -6.82 -4.12 -17.41
CA THR A 113 -5.45 -3.57 -17.44
C THR A 113 -4.55 -4.31 -18.42
N SER A 114 -4.62 -5.64 -18.45
CA SER A 114 -3.86 -6.45 -19.42
C SER A 114 -4.33 -6.22 -20.85
N LEU A 115 -5.65 -6.12 -21.09
CA LEU A 115 -6.19 -5.79 -22.41
C LEU A 115 -5.74 -4.41 -22.89
N ALA A 116 -5.77 -3.40 -22.00
CA ALA A 116 -5.27 -2.06 -22.30
C ALA A 116 -3.77 -2.11 -22.65
N LEU A 117 -2.97 -2.88 -21.90
CA LEU A 117 -1.54 -3.04 -22.18
C LEU A 117 -1.28 -3.72 -23.54
N ILE A 118 -2.08 -4.72 -23.92
CA ILE A 118 -2.01 -5.36 -25.23
C ILE A 118 -2.31 -4.35 -26.34
N ILE A 119 -3.36 -3.54 -26.21
CA ILE A 119 -3.72 -2.50 -27.18
C ILE A 119 -2.61 -1.45 -27.29
N LEU A 120 -2.05 -1.01 -26.17
CA LEU A 120 -0.92 -0.08 -26.13
C LEU A 120 0.33 -0.70 -26.78
N GLY A 121 0.58 -1.98 -26.55
CA GLY A 121 1.67 -2.73 -27.20
C GLY A 121 1.50 -2.76 -28.71
N ILE A 122 0.35 -3.21 -29.21
CA ILE A 122 0.05 -3.29 -30.65
C ILE A 122 0.14 -1.90 -31.31
N SER A 123 -0.44 -0.88 -30.69
CA SER A 123 -0.38 0.50 -31.22
C SER A 123 1.04 1.07 -31.19
N GLY A 124 1.82 0.81 -30.15
CA GLY A 124 3.23 1.16 -30.06
C GLY A 124 4.06 0.51 -31.17
N PHE A 125 3.88 -0.80 -31.40
CA PHE A 125 4.53 -1.52 -32.50
C PHE A 125 4.14 -0.96 -33.87
N TYR A 126 2.85 -0.64 -34.07
CA TYR A 126 2.36 -0.05 -35.30
C TYR A 126 3.02 1.32 -35.56
N LEU A 127 3.06 2.21 -34.56
CA LEU A 127 3.70 3.52 -34.65
C LEU A 127 5.20 3.41 -34.91
N TRP A 128 5.88 2.41 -34.37
CA TRP A 128 7.31 2.17 -34.61
C TRP A 128 7.60 1.64 -36.02
N TYR A 129 6.75 0.75 -36.55
CA TYR A 129 6.93 0.14 -37.87
C TYR A 129 6.55 1.08 -39.03
N ASN A 130 5.49 1.87 -38.87
CA ASN A 130 4.97 2.76 -39.90
C ASN A 130 6.03 3.70 -40.56
N PRO A 131 6.88 4.43 -39.82
CA PRO A 131 7.89 5.31 -40.43
C PRO A 131 8.96 4.55 -41.22
N LYS A 132 9.31 3.31 -40.83
CA LYS A 132 10.25 2.46 -41.59
C LYS A 132 9.65 2.06 -42.94
N LYS A 133 8.37 1.69 -42.96
CA LYS A 133 7.63 1.37 -44.19
C LYS A 133 7.60 2.57 -45.14
N ILE A 134 7.26 3.77 -44.65
CA ILE A 134 7.21 5.00 -45.45
C ILE A 134 8.58 5.33 -46.07
N LYS A 135 9.67 5.21 -45.30
CA LYS A 135 11.04 5.41 -45.81
C LYS A 135 11.42 4.41 -46.91
N SER A 136 11.02 3.15 -46.77
CA SER A 136 11.26 2.11 -47.78
C SER A 136 10.49 2.37 -49.08
N ILE A 137 9.21 2.75 -48.99
CA ILE A 137 8.37 3.08 -50.15
C ILE A 137 8.94 4.29 -50.90
N LYS A 138 9.35 5.36 -50.19
CA LYS A 138 9.99 6.52 -50.81
C LYS A 138 11.25 6.12 -51.58
N LYS A 139 12.17 5.34 -50.99
CA LYS A 139 13.38 4.88 -51.71
C LYS A 139 13.09 4.08 -52.99
N ARG A 140 11.98 3.34 -53.02
CA ARG A 140 11.59 2.49 -54.16
C ARG A 140 10.92 3.25 -55.30
N GLY A 141 10.35 4.43 -55.04
CA GLY A 141 9.68 5.27 -56.05
C GLY A 141 10.58 6.32 -56.73
N TYR A 142 11.85 6.42 -56.32
CA TYR A 142 12.88 7.28 -56.96
C TYR A 142 13.94 6.48 -57.73
N SER A 143 13.70 5.18 -57.97
CA SER A 143 14.50 4.29 -58.81
C SER A 143 13.67 3.81 -59.98
#